data_AF-A0A0F0HDM9-F1
#
_entry.id   AF-A0A0F0HDM9-F1
#
_cell.length_a   1.000
_cell.length_b   1.000
_cell.length_c   1.000
_cell.angle_alpha   90.00
_cell.angle_beta   90.00
_cell.angle_gamma   90.00
#
_symmetry.space_group_name_H-M   'P 1'
#
loop_
_entity.id
_entity.type
_entity.pdbx_description
1 polymer ?
#
loop_
_entity_poly.entity_id
_entity_poly.type
_entity_poly.pdbx_seq_one_letter_code
_entity_poly.pdbx_strand_id
1 'polypeptide(L)'
;MVIRHAEKPYAGDSGQDEDGEDDPGSLAGRGWRRADALPRLFPPARSSVLPRPAAVFAAGGKAPAPARCRQTVTALATALRTPVRAEFAVGAEAALAHAALAGPMPVLVCWEHTGIPRLVRALGAHQVLGLPATWPDRYDLVWQFTRRRGQWSFRELPQQLLPGDA
;
A
#
# COMPACT_ATOMS: atom_id res chain seq x y z
N MET A 1 6.58 -5.24 1.14
CA MET A 1 6.25 -3.97 1.81
C MET A 1 4.75 -3.76 1.67
N VAL A 2 4.10 -3.22 2.70
CA VAL A 2 2.65 -2.99 2.71
C VAL A 2 2.40 -1.54 3.13
N ILE A 3 1.49 -0.87 2.44
CA ILE A 3 0.92 0.42 2.81
C ILE A 3 -0.61 0.29 2.82
N ARG A 4 -1.30 1.13 3.59
CA ARG A 4 -2.74 1.35 3.35
C ARG A 4 -2.96 2.41 2.28
N HIS A 5 -4.18 2.50 1.75
CA HIS A 5 -4.56 3.61 0.87
C HIS A 5 -4.34 4.97 1.55
N ALA A 6 -4.04 6.01 0.78
CA ALA A 6 -3.88 7.38 1.29
C ALA A 6 -5.22 7.95 1.82
N GLU A 7 -5.20 9.17 2.35
CA GLU A 7 -6.30 9.78 3.10
C GLU A 7 -7.64 9.68 2.35
N LYS A 8 -8.66 9.20 3.06
CA LYS A 8 -10.06 9.23 2.61
C LYS A 8 -10.74 10.50 3.12
N PRO A 9 -11.81 10.98 2.48
CA PRO A 9 -12.58 12.11 2.98
C PRO A 9 -13.10 11.82 4.39
N TYR A 10 -13.29 12.88 5.18
CA TYR A 10 -13.98 12.76 6.45
C TYR A 10 -15.44 12.38 6.23
N ALA A 11 -16.10 11.89 7.28
CA ALA A 11 -17.52 11.57 7.19
C ALA A 11 -18.33 12.82 6.79
N GLY A 12 -19.04 12.75 5.68
CA GLY A 12 -19.80 13.87 5.12
C GLY A 12 -19.09 14.66 4.03
N ASP A 13 -17.80 14.44 3.81
CA ASP A 13 -17.03 15.02 2.69
C ASP A 13 -16.98 14.05 1.50
N SER A 14 -16.65 14.58 0.32
CA SER A 14 -16.36 13.78 -0.87
C SER A 14 -14.86 13.73 -1.17
N GLY A 15 -14.44 12.64 -1.82
CA GLY A 15 -13.15 12.59 -2.48
C GLY A 15 -13.24 13.10 -3.91
N GLN A 16 -12.15 12.99 -4.65
CA GLN A 16 -12.12 13.35 -6.07
C GLN A 16 -11.66 12.17 -6.89
N ASP A 17 -12.37 11.85 -7.97
CA ASP A 17 -11.95 10.83 -8.92
C ASP A 17 -10.78 11.31 -9.81
N GLU A 18 -10.46 10.55 -10.85
CA GLU A 18 -9.34 10.87 -11.77
C GLU A 18 -9.63 12.09 -12.66
N ASP A 19 -10.90 12.44 -12.86
CA ASP A 19 -11.34 13.61 -13.63
C ASP A 19 -11.49 14.86 -12.73
N GLY A 20 -11.35 14.67 -11.41
CA GLY A 20 -11.48 15.74 -10.41
C GLY A 20 -12.90 15.95 -9.91
N GLU A 21 -13.83 15.07 -10.28
CA GLU A 21 -15.24 15.13 -9.88
C GLU A 21 -15.44 14.49 -8.50
N ASP A 22 -16.49 14.92 -7.81
CA ASP A 22 -16.79 14.44 -6.46
C ASP A 22 -17.14 12.94 -6.47
N ASP A 23 -16.29 12.13 -5.82
CA ASP A 23 -16.51 10.71 -5.63
C ASP A 23 -16.19 10.28 -4.18
N PRO A 24 -17.18 9.83 -3.38
CA PRO A 24 -16.97 9.37 -2.02
C PRO A 24 -16.18 8.06 -1.96
N GLY A 25 -15.97 7.37 -3.09
CA GLY A 25 -15.09 6.23 -3.23
C GLY A 25 -13.61 6.57 -3.37
N SER A 26 -13.28 7.84 -3.64
CA SER A 26 -11.95 8.28 -4.07
C SER A 26 -11.19 9.11 -3.03
N LEU A 27 -9.86 9.16 -3.15
CA LEU A 27 -8.97 9.85 -2.21
C LEU A 27 -9.42 11.31 -1.92
N ALA A 28 -9.22 11.74 -0.68
CA ALA A 28 -9.33 13.16 -0.34
C ALA A 28 -8.17 13.95 -0.95
N GLY A 29 -8.27 15.28 -0.99
CA GLY A 29 -7.19 16.13 -1.51
C GLY A 29 -5.83 15.91 -0.81
N ARG A 30 -5.80 15.61 0.51
CA ARG A 30 -4.55 15.21 1.19
C ARG A 30 -4.04 13.86 0.70
N GLY A 31 -4.95 12.93 0.42
CA GLY A 31 -4.64 11.60 -0.08
C GLY A 31 -4.02 11.63 -1.47
N TRP A 32 -4.56 12.47 -2.36
CA TRP A 32 -3.96 12.71 -3.68
C TRP A 32 -2.55 13.28 -3.57
N ARG A 33 -2.34 14.32 -2.74
CA ARG A 33 -0.99 14.86 -2.50
C ARG A 33 -0.01 13.80 -1.98
N ARG A 34 -0.46 12.89 -1.11
CA ARG A 34 0.36 11.77 -0.64
C ARG A 34 0.68 10.79 -1.77
N ALA A 35 -0.31 10.43 -2.58
CA ALA A 35 -0.14 9.54 -3.72
C ALA A 35 0.90 10.11 -4.71
N ASP A 36 0.81 11.40 -5.02
CA ASP A 36 1.74 12.10 -5.90
C ASP A 36 3.15 12.19 -5.33
N ALA A 37 3.28 12.29 -4.01
CA ALA A 37 4.56 12.32 -3.32
C ALA A 37 5.17 10.91 -3.12
N LEU A 38 4.38 9.84 -3.21
CA LEU A 38 4.79 8.46 -2.95
C LEU A 38 6.04 7.99 -3.74
N PRO A 39 6.28 8.39 -5.01
CA PRO A 39 7.53 8.09 -5.73
C PRO A 39 8.80 8.49 -4.97
N ARG A 40 8.75 9.59 -4.19
CA ARG A 40 9.91 10.11 -3.44
C ARG A 40 10.38 9.16 -2.34
N LEU A 41 9.50 8.27 -1.88
CA LEU A 41 9.78 7.25 -0.87
C LEU A 41 10.71 6.14 -1.39
N PHE A 42 10.81 5.98 -2.72
CA PHE A 42 11.54 4.90 -3.39
C PHE A 42 12.58 5.44 -4.39
N PRO A 43 13.59 6.22 -3.94
CA PRO A 43 14.56 6.84 -4.83
C PRO A 43 15.47 5.78 -5.53
N PRO A 44 16.08 6.11 -6.68
CA PRO A 44 17.00 5.22 -7.43
C PRO A 44 18.30 4.83 -6.70
N ALA A 45 18.57 5.36 -5.50
CA ALA A 45 19.84 5.17 -4.82
C ALA A 45 19.96 3.82 -4.10
N ARG A 46 21.13 3.18 -4.18
CA ARG A 46 21.42 1.91 -3.48
C ARG A 46 21.39 2.01 -1.94
N SER A 47 21.47 3.22 -1.39
CA SER A 47 21.42 3.50 0.06
C SER A 47 20.03 3.88 0.57
N SER A 48 18.97 3.73 -0.24
CA SER A 48 17.62 4.06 0.20
C SER A 48 17.16 3.16 1.36
N VAL A 49 16.46 3.75 2.33
CA VAL A 49 15.91 3.02 3.49
C VAL A 49 14.93 1.93 3.06
N LEU A 50 14.15 2.23 2.01
CA LEU A 50 13.22 1.30 1.39
C LEU A 50 13.73 0.90 0.00
N PRO A 51 13.75 -0.40 -0.33
CA PRO A 51 14.16 -0.84 -1.65
C PRO A 51 13.07 -0.51 -2.68
N ARG A 52 13.46 -0.24 -3.92
CA ARG A 52 12.50 0.03 -5.01
C ARG A 52 11.65 -1.23 -5.29
N PRO A 53 10.31 -1.11 -5.38
CA PRO A 53 9.45 -2.23 -5.75
C PRO A 53 9.72 -2.65 -7.19
N ALA A 54 9.77 -3.97 -7.43
CA ALA A 54 9.74 -4.58 -8.77
C ALA A 54 8.32 -4.99 -9.18
N ALA A 55 7.39 -5.09 -8.22
CA ALA A 55 5.96 -5.32 -8.46
C ALA A 55 5.11 -4.51 -7.49
N VAL A 56 3.99 -4.00 -7.99
CA VAL A 56 3.03 -3.16 -7.25
C VAL A 56 1.65 -3.79 -7.33
N PHE A 57 1.06 -4.10 -6.19
CA PHE A 57 -0.32 -4.57 -6.07
C PHE A 57 -1.20 -3.54 -5.38
N ALA A 58 -2.47 -3.50 -5.75
CA ALA A 58 -3.49 -2.69 -5.10
C ALA A 58 -4.80 -3.49 -4.94
N ALA A 59 -5.62 -3.13 -3.96
CA ALA A 59 -6.97 -3.67 -3.86
C ALA A 59 -7.78 -3.38 -5.15
N GLY A 60 -8.48 -4.40 -5.63
CA GLY A 60 -9.25 -4.35 -6.86
C GLY A 60 -10.27 -5.49 -6.94
N GLY A 61 -10.20 -6.28 -8.01
CA GLY A 61 -11.19 -7.32 -8.32
C GLY A 61 -12.36 -6.84 -9.17
N LYS A 62 -13.45 -7.62 -9.20
CA LYS A 62 -14.64 -7.29 -9.99
C LYS A 62 -15.31 -6.02 -9.47
N ALA A 63 -15.76 -5.15 -10.38
CA ALA A 63 -16.45 -3.92 -10.02
C ALA A 63 -17.76 -4.19 -9.22
N PRO A 64 -18.12 -3.31 -8.27
CA PRO A 64 -17.37 -2.11 -7.87
C PRO A 64 -16.19 -2.48 -6.95
N ALA A 65 -14.99 -2.03 -7.32
CA ALA A 65 -13.76 -2.34 -6.61
C ALA A 65 -13.18 -1.07 -5.96
N PRO A 66 -12.70 -1.11 -4.70
CA PRO A 66 -12.17 0.07 -4.01
C PRO A 66 -11.12 0.81 -4.85
N ALA A 67 -11.35 2.09 -5.14
CA ALA A 67 -10.47 2.89 -6.01
C ALA A 67 -9.23 3.39 -5.27
N ARG A 68 -9.38 3.73 -3.99
CA ARG A 68 -8.35 4.40 -3.16
C ARG A 68 -6.99 3.72 -3.20
N CYS A 69 -6.95 2.39 -3.10
CA CYS A 69 -5.70 1.66 -3.13
C CYS A 69 -4.97 1.81 -4.47
N ARG A 70 -5.71 1.77 -5.60
CA ARG A 70 -5.14 1.98 -6.94
C ARG A 70 -4.66 3.43 -7.08
N GLN A 71 -5.52 4.39 -6.77
CA GLN A 71 -5.20 5.82 -6.82
C GLN A 71 -3.94 6.16 -6.03
N THR A 72 -3.77 5.56 -4.84
CA THR A 72 -2.60 5.77 -3.98
C THR A 72 -1.27 5.40 -4.66
N VAL A 73 -1.26 4.35 -5.48
CA VAL A 73 -0.03 3.80 -6.07
C VAL A 73 0.16 4.14 -7.55
N THR A 74 -0.82 4.75 -8.22
CA THR A 74 -0.75 5.06 -9.66
C THR A 74 0.48 5.91 -10.01
N ALA A 75 0.72 7.02 -9.29
CA ALA A 75 1.88 7.88 -9.55
C ALA A 75 3.22 7.13 -9.33
N LEU A 76 3.30 6.30 -8.29
CA LEU A 76 4.46 5.44 -8.03
C LEU A 76 4.68 4.43 -9.15
N ALA A 77 3.64 3.71 -9.56
CA ALA A 77 3.68 2.71 -10.61
C ALA A 77 4.18 3.32 -11.94
N THR A 78 3.69 4.51 -12.29
CA THR A 78 4.19 5.31 -13.42
C THR A 78 5.67 5.64 -13.29
N ALA A 79 6.12 6.16 -12.13
CA ALA A 79 7.52 6.49 -11.89
C ALA A 79 8.45 5.26 -11.92
N LEU A 80 7.93 4.09 -11.54
CA LEU A 80 8.63 2.80 -11.62
C LEU A 80 8.53 2.13 -13.00
N ARG A 81 7.70 2.65 -13.92
CA ARG A 81 7.33 2.00 -15.19
C ARG A 81 6.86 0.56 -14.99
N THR A 82 6.07 0.34 -13.94
CA THR A 82 5.57 -0.98 -13.54
C THR A 82 4.05 -0.90 -13.46
N PRO A 83 3.27 -1.86 -14.01
CA PRO A 83 1.82 -1.81 -13.92
C PRO A 83 1.33 -2.00 -12.47
N VAL A 84 0.19 -1.38 -12.15
CA VAL A 84 -0.56 -1.70 -10.92
C VAL A 84 -1.34 -3.00 -11.14
N ARG A 85 -1.03 -4.02 -10.34
CA ARG A 85 -1.73 -5.30 -10.32
C ARG A 85 -2.92 -5.25 -9.35
N ALA A 86 -4.13 -5.11 -9.90
CA ALA A 86 -5.36 -4.91 -9.13
C ALA A 86 -6.40 -6.02 -9.35
N GLU A 87 -5.96 -7.25 -9.62
CA GLU A 87 -6.82 -8.41 -9.87
C GLU A 87 -7.46 -9.01 -8.61
N PHE A 88 -6.96 -8.68 -7.41
CA PHE A 88 -7.41 -9.27 -6.15
C PHE A 88 -8.40 -8.36 -5.40
N ALA A 89 -9.55 -8.93 -5.03
CA ALA A 89 -10.52 -8.29 -4.15
C ALA A 89 -10.11 -8.37 -2.67
N VAL A 90 -10.65 -7.47 -1.85
CA VAL A 90 -10.60 -7.61 -0.38
C VAL A 90 -11.23 -8.95 0.01
N GLY A 91 -10.56 -9.72 0.86
CA GLY A 91 -10.93 -11.11 1.17
C GLY A 91 -10.14 -12.16 0.39
N ALA A 92 -9.49 -11.80 -0.73
CA ALA A 92 -8.63 -12.71 -1.50
C ALA A 92 -7.16 -12.69 -1.02
N GLU A 93 -6.92 -12.35 0.24
CA GLU A 93 -5.56 -12.11 0.76
C GLU A 93 -4.62 -13.32 0.63
N ALA A 94 -5.15 -14.54 0.68
CA ALA A 94 -4.36 -15.76 0.46
C ALA A 94 -3.82 -15.86 -0.98
N ALA A 95 -4.66 -15.57 -1.97
CA ALA A 95 -4.27 -15.58 -3.37
C ALA A 95 -3.28 -14.44 -3.68
N LEU A 96 -3.53 -13.25 -3.12
CA LEU A 96 -2.60 -12.12 -3.20
C LEU A 96 -1.24 -12.45 -2.59
N ALA A 97 -1.20 -13.05 -1.39
CA ALA A 97 0.04 -13.44 -0.73
C ALA A 97 0.84 -14.45 -1.58
N HIS A 98 0.16 -15.44 -2.16
CA HIS A 98 0.78 -16.40 -3.07
C HIS A 98 1.39 -15.70 -4.30
N ALA A 99 0.62 -14.82 -4.97
CA ALA A 99 1.08 -14.08 -6.14
C ALA A 99 2.26 -13.13 -5.81
N ALA A 100 2.24 -12.48 -4.65
CA ALA A 100 3.33 -11.62 -4.19
C ALA A 100 4.61 -12.42 -3.92
N LEU A 101 4.52 -13.62 -3.35
CA LEU A 101 5.68 -14.46 -3.06
C LEU A 101 6.26 -15.14 -4.30
N ALA A 102 5.45 -15.38 -5.33
CA ALA A 102 5.89 -16.00 -6.59
C ALA A 102 6.45 -14.98 -7.60
N GLY A 103 6.20 -13.68 -7.41
CA GLY A 103 6.55 -12.62 -8.35
C GLY A 103 7.93 -11.99 -8.15
N PRO A 104 8.29 -11.00 -8.98
CA PRO A 104 9.49 -10.19 -8.81
C PRO A 104 9.51 -9.48 -7.45
N MET A 105 10.64 -9.56 -6.77
CA MET A 105 10.87 -8.93 -5.47
C MET A 105 11.80 -7.72 -5.63
N PRO A 106 11.64 -6.66 -4.82
CA PRO A 106 10.67 -6.49 -3.73
C PRO A 106 9.24 -6.17 -4.21
N VAL A 107 8.23 -6.60 -3.45
CA VAL A 107 6.82 -6.27 -3.72
C VAL A 107 6.35 -5.13 -2.81
N LEU A 108 5.58 -4.19 -3.38
CA LEU A 108 4.74 -3.24 -2.65
C LEU A 108 3.26 -3.62 -2.82
N VAL A 109 2.53 -3.68 -1.72
CA VAL A 109 1.07 -3.88 -1.72
C VAL A 109 0.41 -2.67 -1.07
N CYS A 110 -0.52 -2.02 -1.76
CA CYS A 110 -1.45 -1.06 -1.17
C CYS A 110 -2.79 -1.73 -0.91
N TRP A 111 -3.23 -1.76 0.35
CA TRP A 111 -4.41 -2.54 0.75
C TRP A 111 -5.34 -1.79 1.70
N GLU A 112 -6.52 -2.35 1.93
CA GLU A 112 -7.44 -1.87 2.95
C GLU A 112 -6.90 -2.21 4.34
N HIS A 113 -6.90 -1.22 5.24
CA HIS A 113 -6.32 -1.33 6.58
C HIS A 113 -6.91 -2.49 7.40
N THR A 114 -8.19 -2.82 7.21
CA THR A 114 -8.87 -3.97 7.85
C THR A 114 -8.49 -5.33 7.23
N GLY A 115 -7.95 -5.34 6.01
CA GLY A 115 -7.47 -6.53 5.31
C GLY A 115 -5.99 -6.81 5.53
N ILE A 116 -5.18 -5.80 5.92
CA ILE A 116 -3.73 -5.96 6.10
C ILE A 116 -3.38 -7.08 7.10
N PRO A 117 -4.04 -7.23 8.27
CA PRO A 117 -3.75 -8.34 9.17
C PRO A 117 -3.97 -9.73 8.53
N ARG A 118 -4.99 -9.87 7.68
CA ARG A 118 -5.26 -11.11 6.93
C ARG A 118 -4.17 -11.39 5.89
N LEU A 119 -3.71 -10.36 5.18
CA LEU A 119 -2.57 -10.46 4.26
C LEU A 119 -1.29 -10.89 4.98
N VAL A 120 -0.97 -10.26 6.12
CA VAL A 120 0.23 -10.59 6.89
C VAL A 120 0.18 -12.03 7.43
N ARG A 121 -1.01 -12.51 7.84
CA ARG A 121 -1.23 -13.91 8.19
C ARG A 121 -1.01 -14.85 7.00
N ALA A 122 -1.58 -14.52 5.84
CA ALA A 122 -1.43 -15.30 4.61
C ALA A 122 0.04 -15.38 4.12
N LEU A 123 0.84 -14.34 4.36
CA LEU A 123 2.29 -14.35 4.11
C LEU A 123 3.07 -15.25 5.10
N GLY A 124 2.45 -15.69 6.20
CA GLY A 124 3.11 -16.41 7.28
C GLY A 124 3.96 -15.51 8.19
N ALA A 125 3.76 -14.18 8.14
CA ALA A 125 4.56 -13.20 8.89
C ALA A 125 3.86 -12.70 10.17
N HIS A 126 2.71 -13.26 10.53
CA HIS A 126 1.90 -12.81 11.68
C HIS A 126 2.52 -13.10 13.06
N GLN A 127 3.53 -13.95 13.14
CA GLN A 127 4.23 -14.28 14.40
C GLN A 127 5.48 -13.43 14.63
N VAL A 128 5.75 -12.44 13.76
CA VAL A 128 6.94 -11.59 13.92
C VAL A 128 6.78 -10.69 15.14
N LEU A 129 7.82 -10.66 15.98
CA LEU A 129 7.86 -9.81 17.17
C LEU A 129 7.70 -8.32 16.80
N GLY A 130 6.90 -7.59 17.58
CA GLY A 130 6.69 -6.14 17.41
C GLY A 130 5.72 -5.75 16.30
N LEU A 131 5.11 -6.72 15.60
CA LEU A 131 4.05 -6.47 14.63
C LEU A 131 2.74 -6.08 15.34
N PRO A 132 2.13 -4.91 15.05
CA PRO A 132 0.80 -4.56 15.56
C PRO A 132 -0.29 -5.54 15.08
N ALA A 133 -1.27 -5.83 15.92
CA ALA A 133 -2.39 -6.73 15.59
C ALA A 133 -3.29 -6.18 14.48
N THR A 134 -3.41 -4.86 14.41
CA THR A 134 -4.16 -4.12 13.39
C THR A 134 -3.30 -2.99 12.84
N TRP A 135 -3.63 -2.54 11.63
CA TRP A 135 -3.02 -1.33 11.10
C TRP A 135 -3.46 -0.12 11.97
N PRO A 136 -2.54 0.72 12.47
CA PRO A 136 -2.89 1.86 13.33
C PRO A 136 -3.65 2.93 12.53
N ASP A 137 -4.31 3.88 13.21
CA ASP A 137 -5.03 4.94 12.50
C ASP A 137 -4.09 6.02 11.93
N ARG A 138 -3.30 5.61 10.95
CA ARG A 138 -2.29 6.40 10.25
C ARG A 138 -2.24 6.05 8.77
N TYR A 139 -2.14 7.05 7.91
CA TYR A 139 -2.08 6.90 6.45
C TYR A 139 -0.65 6.92 5.89
N ASP A 140 0.30 7.29 6.73
CA ASP A 140 1.66 7.67 6.39
C ASP A 140 2.68 6.65 6.90
N LEU A 141 2.33 5.36 6.86
CA LEU A 141 3.21 4.27 7.28
C LEU A 141 3.54 3.32 6.14
N VAL A 142 4.69 2.66 6.27
CA VAL A 142 5.10 1.49 5.49
C VAL A 142 5.44 0.37 6.47
N TRP A 143 4.78 -0.77 6.28
CA TRP A 143 5.16 -2.02 6.92
C TRP A 143 6.12 -2.79 6.02
N GLN A 144 7.39 -2.84 6.40
CA GLN A 144 8.42 -3.58 5.69
C GLN A 144 8.59 -4.97 6.31
N PHE A 145 8.31 -5.99 5.51
CA PHE A 145 8.59 -7.38 5.85
C PHE A 145 9.77 -7.88 5.02
N THR A 146 10.77 -8.47 5.67
CA THR A 146 11.92 -9.10 5.02
C THR A 146 11.98 -10.57 5.40
N ARG A 147 12.06 -11.45 4.40
CA ARG A 147 12.21 -12.90 4.60
C ARG A 147 13.65 -13.33 4.28
N ARG A 148 14.35 -13.91 5.25
CA ARG A 148 15.70 -14.49 5.05
C ARG A 148 15.74 -15.90 5.64
N ARG A 149 16.17 -16.89 4.85
CA ARG A 149 16.25 -18.30 5.26
C ARG A 149 14.95 -18.80 5.93
N GLY A 150 13.81 -18.42 5.37
CA GLY A 150 12.49 -18.80 5.89
C GLY A 150 11.95 -17.93 7.03
N GLN A 151 12.80 -17.15 7.72
CA GLN A 151 12.40 -16.31 8.85
C GLN A 151 11.98 -14.92 8.39
N TRP A 152 10.87 -14.43 8.94
CA TRP A 152 10.36 -13.07 8.72
C TRP A 152 10.88 -12.10 9.76
N SER A 153 11.14 -10.87 9.33
CA SER A 153 11.41 -9.71 10.18
C SER A 153 10.51 -8.55 9.75
N PHE A 154 10.22 -7.64 10.68
CA PHE A 154 9.27 -6.55 10.52
C PHE A 154 9.92 -5.22 10.91
N ARG A 155 9.61 -4.18 10.15
CA ARG A 155 9.87 -2.78 10.50
C ARG A 155 8.67 -1.95 10.11
N GLU A 156 8.23 -1.08 11.01
CA GLU A 156 7.34 0.01 10.70
C GLU A 156 8.17 1.26 10.41
N LEU A 157 7.86 1.95 9.31
CA LEU A 157 8.58 3.13 8.87
C LEU A 157 7.58 4.23 8.52
N PRO A 158 7.76 5.46 9.02
CA PRO A 158 6.95 6.58 8.58
C PRO A 158 7.33 6.98 7.15
N GLN A 159 6.34 7.36 6.35
CA GLN A 159 6.53 7.82 4.97
C GLN A 159 7.15 9.21 4.92
N GLN A 160 6.75 10.09 5.85
CA GLN A 160 7.20 11.50 5.97
C GLN A 160 7.15 12.26 4.64
N LEU A 161 6.02 12.13 3.92
CA LEU A 161 5.85 12.69 2.58
C LEU A 161 5.21 14.08 2.60
N LEU A 162 4.35 14.32 3.58
CA LEU A 162 3.58 15.56 3.71
C LEU A 162 3.90 16.29 5.02
N PRO A 163 3.71 17.61 5.08
CA PRO A 163 3.73 18.34 6.35
C PRO A 163 2.77 17.72 7.38
N GLY A 164 3.25 17.59 8.62
CA GLY A 164 2.51 17.00 9.73
C GLY A 164 2.51 15.47 9.80
N ASP A 165 3.20 14.78 8.88
CA ASP A 165 3.50 13.35 9.04
C ASP A 165 4.46 13.12 10.23
N ALA A 166 4.36 11.97 10.88
CA ALA A 166 5.12 11.62 12.10
C ALA A 166 6.06 10.44 11.91
#